data_AF-A0A842RSN7-F1
#
_entry.id   AF-A0A842RSN7-F1
#
_cell.length_a   1.000
_cell.length_b   1.000
_cell.length_c   1.000
_cell.angle_alpha   90.00
_cell.angle_beta   90.00
_cell.angle_gamma   90.00
#
_symmetry.space_group_name_H-M   'P 1'
#
loop_
_entity.id
_entity.type
_entity.pdbx_description
1 polymer ?
#
loop_
_entity_poly.entity_id
_entity_poly.type
_entity_poly.pdbx_seq_one_letter_code
_entity_poly.pdbx_strand_id
1 'polypeptide(L)'
;MSDEDLELKTEIGRIEGTSYSIQLCFNTQKKWLIKLFKGKKLMGTNFFDVSKELTPNQNEMVNWIIKAVPIIDMNPRKVMNSLRILMKEALKKKEKIDIAKEIKAGKAKLDKSEEMKKLNIKNYIEKLEFWKEIRNMINSGATGTEVLKRYEIYPRHFAGILRTYDRTLEDIGEQQINARFKQEEKTKPEINRIDSIHSFMNILNQQIKHMSEQIERLKTT
;
A
#
# COMPACT_ATOMS: atom_id res chain seq x y z
N MET A 1 3.15 -34.74 -11.82
CA MET A 1 3.66 -34.02 -10.64
C MET A 1 3.15 -34.75 -9.42
N SER A 2 4.04 -35.20 -8.54
CA SER A 2 3.64 -35.66 -7.21
C SER A 2 3.20 -34.44 -6.39
N ASP A 3 2.36 -34.65 -5.39
CA ASP A 3 1.92 -33.58 -4.48
C ASP A 3 3.08 -32.97 -3.66
N GLU A 4 4.28 -33.54 -3.77
CA GLU A 4 5.51 -33.15 -3.08
C GLU A 4 6.12 -31.84 -3.61
N ASP A 5 5.79 -31.44 -4.83
CA ASP A 5 6.29 -30.19 -5.46
C ASP A 5 5.44 -28.95 -5.11
N LEU A 6 4.43 -29.10 -4.23
CA LEU A 6 3.52 -28.03 -3.83
C LEU A 6 3.98 -27.36 -2.54
N GLU A 7 4.24 -26.06 -2.62
CA GLU A 7 4.56 -25.24 -1.45
C GLU A 7 3.30 -24.88 -0.66
N LEU A 8 2.16 -24.75 -1.35
CA LEU A 8 0.89 -24.38 -0.75
C LEU A 8 -0.27 -25.10 -1.42
N LYS A 9 -1.25 -25.49 -0.60
CA LYS A 9 -2.57 -25.94 -1.03
C LYS A 9 -3.68 -25.32 -0.19
N THR A 10 -4.70 -24.78 -0.86
CA THR A 10 -5.95 -24.38 -0.19
C THR A 10 -6.78 -25.60 0.18
N GLU A 11 -7.86 -25.38 0.90
CA GLU A 11 -8.94 -26.36 0.94
C GLU A 11 -9.55 -26.59 -0.45
N ILE A 12 -10.26 -27.71 -0.60
CA ILE A 12 -11.00 -28.03 -1.83
C ILE A 12 -12.33 -27.26 -1.77
N GLY A 13 -12.42 -26.17 -2.52
CA GLY A 13 -13.61 -25.32 -2.58
C GLY A 13 -14.62 -25.87 -3.59
N ARG A 14 -15.83 -26.20 -3.12
CA ARG A 14 -16.92 -26.64 -3.99
C ARG A 14 -17.44 -25.48 -4.86
N ILE A 15 -17.71 -25.77 -6.13
CA ILE A 15 -18.44 -24.85 -7.01
C ILE A 15 -19.93 -25.07 -6.77
N GLU A 16 -20.60 -24.06 -6.22
CA GLU A 16 -21.99 -24.14 -5.82
C GLU A 16 -22.92 -24.55 -6.99
N GLY A 17 -23.85 -25.46 -6.72
CA GLY A 17 -24.77 -25.99 -7.74
C GLY A 17 -24.14 -27.01 -8.68
N THR A 18 -22.91 -27.47 -8.41
CA THR A 18 -22.24 -28.50 -9.22
C THR A 18 -21.62 -29.61 -8.37
N SER A 19 -21.20 -30.70 -9.03
CA SER A 19 -20.38 -31.76 -8.44
C SER A 19 -18.87 -31.50 -8.55
N TYR A 20 -18.50 -30.32 -9.05
CA TYR A 20 -17.12 -29.93 -9.24
C TYR A 20 -16.61 -29.13 -8.05
N SER A 21 -15.32 -29.30 -7.78
CA SER A 21 -14.59 -28.55 -6.79
C SER A 21 -13.24 -28.14 -7.34
N ILE A 22 -12.71 -27.04 -6.83
CA ILE A 22 -11.41 -26.51 -7.22
C ILE A 22 -10.51 -26.38 -6.01
N GLN A 23 -9.21 -26.55 -6.22
CA GLN A 23 -8.18 -26.30 -5.23
C GLN A 23 -7.12 -25.43 -5.87
N LEU A 24 -6.72 -24.37 -5.16
CA LEU A 24 -5.59 -23.56 -5.56
C LEU A 24 -4.34 -24.09 -4.91
N CYS A 25 -3.28 -24.16 -5.71
CA CYS A 25 -1.96 -24.49 -5.22
C CYS A 25 -0.94 -23.50 -5.73
N PHE A 26 0.16 -23.40 -5.00
CA PHE A 26 1.34 -22.66 -5.40
C PHE A 26 2.52 -23.63 -5.37
N ASN A 27 3.23 -23.77 -6.48
CA ASN A 27 4.37 -24.68 -6.55
C ASN A 27 5.67 -23.99 -6.12
N THR A 28 6.69 -24.80 -5.87
CA THR A 28 8.05 -24.34 -5.50
C THR A 28 8.73 -23.47 -6.57
N GLN A 29 8.25 -23.52 -7.81
CA GLN A 29 8.70 -22.69 -8.93
C GLN A 29 7.96 -21.34 -9.03
N LYS A 30 7.23 -20.96 -7.97
CA LYS A 30 6.48 -19.70 -7.86
C LYS A 30 5.33 -19.53 -8.86
N LYS A 31 4.79 -20.64 -9.39
CA LYS A 31 3.63 -20.64 -10.28
C LYS A 31 2.37 -21.00 -9.53
N TRP A 32 1.28 -20.34 -9.90
CA TRP A 32 -0.05 -20.72 -9.44
C TRP A 32 -0.57 -21.86 -10.28
N LEU A 33 -1.31 -22.77 -9.67
CA LEU A 33 -2.04 -23.80 -10.39
C LEU A 33 -3.41 -24.04 -9.76
N ILE A 34 -4.36 -24.40 -10.62
CA ILE A 34 -5.68 -24.85 -10.21
C ILE A 34 -5.77 -26.34 -10.47
N LYS A 35 -6.20 -27.09 -9.45
CA LYS A 35 -6.68 -28.47 -9.61
C LYS A 35 -8.20 -28.47 -9.65
N LEU A 36 -8.77 -29.10 -10.67
CA LEU A 36 -10.20 -29.29 -10.84
C LEU A 36 -10.57 -30.72 -10.50
N PHE A 37 -11.58 -30.91 -9.64
CA PHE A 37 -12.06 -32.20 -9.19
C PHE A 37 -13.53 -32.40 -9.54
N LYS A 38 -13.95 -33.65 -9.75
CA LYS A 38 -15.33 -34.10 -9.75
C LYS A 38 -15.50 -35.14 -8.65
N GLY A 39 -16.19 -34.79 -7.58
CA GLY A 39 -16.14 -35.57 -6.33
C GLY A 39 -14.69 -35.67 -5.83
N LYS A 40 -14.16 -36.89 -5.73
CA LYS A 40 -12.75 -37.14 -5.33
C LYS A 40 -11.78 -37.31 -6.50
N LYS A 41 -12.27 -37.35 -7.75
CA LYS A 41 -11.44 -37.60 -8.93
C LYS A 41 -10.85 -36.28 -9.45
N LEU A 42 -9.54 -36.22 -9.60
CA LEU A 42 -8.86 -35.12 -10.30
C LEU A 42 -9.19 -35.18 -11.80
N MET A 43 -9.78 -34.10 -12.30
CA MET A 43 -10.20 -33.96 -13.70
C MET A 43 -9.14 -33.27 -14.56
N GLY A 44 -8.44 -32.29 -13.98
CA GLY A 44 -7.44 -31.53 -14.71
C GLY A 44 -6.64 -30.61 -13.79
N THR A 45 -5.49 -30.17 -14.29
CA THR A 45 -4.63 -29.20 -13.64
C THR A 45 -4.14 -28.20 -14.67
N ASN A 46 -4.12 -26.91 -14.34
CA ASN A 46 -3.53 -25.91 -15.21
C ASN A 46 -2.70 -24.91 -14.41
N PHE A 47 -1.63 -24.44 -15.06
CA PHE A 47 -0.68 -23.49 -14.52
C PHE A 47 -1.02 -22.10 -15.02
N PHE A 48 -0.88 -21.13 -14.13
CA PHE A 48 -1.11 -19.72 -14.43
C PHE A 48 0.17 -18.98 -14.08
N ASP A 49 0.72 -18.31 -15.09
CA ASP A 49 1.80 -17.38 -14.86
C ASP A 49 1.26 -16.11 -14.22
N VAL A 50 2.10 -15.55 -13.37
CA VAL A 50 1.82 -14.29 -12.71
C VAL A 50 2.40 -13.23 -13.65
N SER A 51 1.52 -12.49 -14.34
CA SER A 51 1.93 -11.23 -14.99
C SER A 51 2.31 -10.21 -13.89
N LYS A 52 2.66 -8.96 -14.21
CA LYS A 52 3.18 -7.93 -13.27
C LYS A 52 2.42 -7.74 -11.92
N GLU A 53 1.26 -8.36 -11.74
CA GLU A 53 0.47 -8.44 -10.50
C GLU A 53 1.01 -9.52 -9.54
N LEU A 54 0.55 -9.57 -8.28
CA LEU A 54 0.96 -10.61 -7.30
C LEU A 54 0.16 -11.92 -7.44
N THR A 55 -0.89 -11.92 -8.26
CA THR A 55 -1.84 -13.00 -8.46
C THR A 55 -2.13 -13.21 -9.94
N PRO A 56 -2.46 -14.43 -10.38
CA PRO A 56 -2.86 -14.72 -11.76
C PRO A 56 -4.20 -14.04 -12.09
N ASN A 57 -4.42 -13.80 -13.38
CA ASN A 57 -5.66 -13.22 -13.89
C ASN A 57 -6.85 -14.13 -13.58
N GLN A 58 -7.71 -13.70 -12.67
CA GLN A 58 -8.85 -14.52 -12.21
C GLN A 58 -9.86 -14.81 -13.33
N ASN A 59 -9.97 -13.96 -14.34
CA ASN A 59 -10.86 -14.21 -15.48
C ASN A 59 -10.34 -15.36 -16.35
N GLU A 60 -9.02 -15.45 -16.55
CA GLU A 60 -8.40 -16.56 -17.29
C GLU A 60 -8.57 -17.89 -16.54
N MET A 61 -8.43 -17.84 -15.22
CA MET A 61 -8.67 -18.99 -14.34
C MET A 61 -10.10 -19.53 -14.47
N VAL A 62 -11.09 -18.63 -14.37
CA VAL A 62 -12.51 -19.00 -14.53
C VAL A 62 -12.78 -19.56 -15.94
N ASN A 63 -12.25 -18.92 -16.98
CA ASN A 63 -12.41 -19.38 -18.35
C ASN A 63 -11.84 -20.77 -18.57
N TRP A 64 -10.67 -21.07 -17.99
CA TRP A 64 -10.10 -22.42 -18.06
C TRP A 64 -10.99 -23.45 -17.34
N ILE A 65 -11.47 -23.14 -16.12
CA ILE A 65 -12.34 -24.05 -15.36
C ILE A 65 -13.61 -24.36 -16.16
N ILE A 66 -14.24 -23.36 -16.77
CA ILE A 66 -15.44 -23.54 -17.59
C ILE A 66 -15.16 -24.45 -18.80
N LYS A 67 -14.06 -24.20 -19.53
CA LYS A 67 -13.69 -25.02 -20.70
C LYS A 67 -13.31 -26.45 -20.32
N ALA A 68 -12.75 -26.66 -19.13
CA ALA A 68 -12.33 -27.98 -18.66
C ALA A 68 -13.49 -28.84 -18.12
N VAL A 69 -14.64 -28.23 -17.82
CA VAL A 69 -15.82 -28.94 -17.32
C VAL A 69 -16.74 -29.33 -18.50
N PRO A 70 -17.11 -30.61 -18.67
CA PRO A 70 -17.99 -31.07 -19.75
C PRO A 70 -19.48 -30.71 -19.54
N ILE A 71 -19.80 -29.67 -18.77
CA ILE A 71 -21.17 -29.16 -18.58
C ILE A 71 -21.33 -27.88 -19.39
N ILE A 72 -22.39 -27.82 -20.19
CA ILE A 72 -22.66 -26.74 -21.13
C ILE A 72 -23.02 -25.40 -20.42
N ASP A 73 -23.54 -25.44 -19.18
CA ASP A 73 -24.06 -24.25 -18.46
C ASP A 73 -23.48 -24.04 -17.05
N MET A 74 -22.17 -24.21 -16.86
CA MET A 74 -21.57 -23.83 -15.58
C MET A 74 -21.56 -22.31 -15.42
N ASN A 75 -22.26 -21.79 -14.41
CA ASN A 75 -22.38 -20.34 -14.18
C ASN A 75 -21.01 -19.70 -13.81
N PRO A 76 -20.44 -18.81 -14.64
CA PRO A 76 -19.14 -18.20 -14.40
C PRO A 76 -19.05 -17.42 -13.09
N ARG A 77 -20.14 -16.79 -12.65
CA ARG A 77 -20.18 -16.01 -11.40
C ARG A 77 -20.00 -16.89 -10.18
N LYS A 78 -20.57 -18.11 -10.19
CA LYS A 78 -20.42 -19.08 -9.09
C LYS A 78 -18.97 -19.57 -9.00
N VAL A 79 -18.37 -19.87 -10.15
CA VAL A 79 -16.95 -20.25 -10.23
C VAL A 79 -16.05 -19.14 -9.71
N MET A 80 -16.29 -17.89 -10.13
CA MET A 80 -15.55 -16.71 -9.67
C MET A 80 -15.66 -16.50 -8.15
N ASN A 81 -16.84 -16.70 -7.57
CA ASN A 81 -17.03 -16.56 -6.12
C ASN A 81 -16.24 -17.62 -5.35
N SER A 82 -16.33 -18.89 -5.74
CA SER A 82 -15.53 -19.97 -5.14
C SER A 82 -14.03 -19.69 -5.29
N LEU A 83 -13.59 -19.23 -6.47
CA LEU A 83 -12.20 -18.91 -6.74
C LEU A 83 -11.69 -17.77 -5.85
N ARG A 84 -12.47 -16.70 -5.65
CA ARG A 84 -12.08 -15.55 -4.80
C ARG A 84 -11.88 -15.94 -3.34
N ILE A 85 -12.73 -16.84 -2.82
CA ILE A 85 -12.60 -17.34 -1.44
C ILE A 85 -11.27 -18.11 -1.30
N LEU A 86 -11.01 -19.03 -2.22
CA LEU A 86 -9.77 -19.79 -2.21
C LEU A 86 -8.54 -18.90 -2.43
N MET A 87 -8.63 -17.87 -3.27
CA MET A 87 -7.52 -16.91 -3.47
C MET A 87 -7.19 -16.17 -2.18
N LYS A 88 -8.18 -15.72 -1.42
CA LYS A 88 -7.97 -15.08 -0.11
C LYS A 88 -7.31 -16.05 0.88
N GLU A 89 -7.75 -17.30 0.91
CA GLU A 89 -7.15 -18.34 1.75
C GLU A 89 -5.70 -18.62 1.35
N ALA A 90 -5.43 -18.77 0.05
CA ALA A 90 -4.11 -19.02 -0.50
C ALA A 90 -3.14 -17.87 -0.17
N LEU A 91 -3.57 -16.62 -0.34
CA LEU A 91 -2.74 -15.46 0.00
C LEU A 91 -2.38 -15.43 1.50
N LYS A 92 -3.35 -15.68 2.39
CA LYS A 92 -3.09 -15.75 3.84
C LYS A 92 -2.13 -16.89 4.20
N LYS A 93 -2.28 -18.06 3.57
CA LYS A 93 -1.38 -19.21 3.79
C LYS A 93 0.02 -18.92 3.26
N LYS A 94 0.13 -18.28 2.09
CA LYS A 94 1.40 -17.89 1.48
C LYS A 94 2.15 -16.89 2.35
N GLU A 95 1.45 -15.85 2.83
CA GLU A 95 2.01 -14.86 3.76
C GLU A 95 2.58 -15.52 5.03
N LYS A 96 1.87 -16.48 5.62
CA LYS A 96 2.37 -17.24 6.78
C LYS A 96 3.60 -18.09 6.46
N ILE A 97 3.65 -18.71 5.28
CA ILE A 97 4.81 -19.49 4.83
C ILE A 97 6.00 -18.59 4.56
N ASP A 98 5.77 -17.45 3.91
CA ASP A 98 6.79 -16.43 3.66
C ASP A 98 7.34 -15.94 5.02
N ILE A 99 6.49 -15.56 5.98
CA ILE A 99 6.90 -15.18 7.34
C ILE A 99 7.69 -16.31 8.02
N ALA A 100 7.26 -17.58 7.93
CA ALA A 100 7.95 -18.71 8.54
C ALA A 100 9.32 -19.00 7.88
N LYS A 101 9.42 -18.85 6.55
CA LYS A 101 10.69 -18.93 5.81
C LYS A 101 11.62 -17.77 6.17
N GLU A 102 11.06 -16.59 6.36
CA GLU A 102 11.79 -15.40 6.81
C GLU A 102 12.31 -15.54 8.24
N ILE A 103 11.57 -16.20 9.14
CA ILE A 103 12.00 -16.55 10.50
C ILE A 103 13.15 -17.59 10.46
N LYS A 104 13.06 -18.62 9.60
CA LYS A 104 14.15 -19.60 9.41
C LYS A 104 15.41 -19.00 8.77
N ALA A 105 15.26 -17.98 7.93
CA ALA A 105 16.36 -17.19 7.38
C ALA A 105 16.90 -16.11 8.36
N GLY A 106 16.38 -16.06 9.60
CA GLY A 106 16.57 -15.02 10.60
C GLY A 106 18.00 -14.76 11.09
N LYS A 107 19.01 -15.58 10.76
CA LYS A 107 20.42 -15.19 10.98
C LYS A 107 20.93 -14.11 10.00
N ALA A 108 20.25 -13.91 8.86
CA ALA A 108 20.67 -12.94 7.83
C ALA A 108 19.75 -11.70 7.71
N LYS A 109 18.58 -11.68 8.37
CA LYS A 109 17.62 -10.56 8.34
C LYS A 109 17.78 -9.51 9.46
N LEU A 110 18.48 -9.82 10.56
CA LEU A 110 18.77 -8.83 11.61
C LEU A 110 19.54 -7.63 11.04
N ASP A 111 20.53 -7.89 10.18
CA ASP A 111 21.34 -6.86 9.50
C ASP A 111 20.49 -5.95 8.58
N LYS A 112 19.67 -6.54 7.69
CA LYS A 112 18.83 -5.77 6.76
C LYS A 112 17.65 -5.06 7.44
N SER A 113 17.15 -5.57 8.55
CA SER A 113 16.09 -4.93 9.35
C SER A 113 16.62 -3.69 10.07
N GLU A 114 17.82 -3.76 10.63
CA GLU A 114 18.49 -2.57 11.19
C GLU A 114 18.84 -1.55 10.12
N GLU A 115 19.34 -1.97 8.95
CA GLU A 115 19.61 -1.08 7.83
C GLU A 115 18.34 -0.40 7.30
N MET A 116 17.23 -1.14 7.18
CA MET A 116 15.92 -0.57 6.81
C MET A 116 15.35 0.36 7.87
N LYS A 117 15.50 0.03 9.17
CA LYS A 117 15.16 0.94 10.28
C LYS A 117 15.99 2.23 10.19
N LYS A 118 17.30 2.12 9.98
CA LYS A 118 18.21 3.27 9.80
C LYS A 118 17.83 4.12 8.58
N LEU A 119 17.51 3.50 7.45
CA LEU A 119 17.06 4.20 6.23
C LEU A 119 15.71 4.90 6.44
N ASN A 120 14.76 4.25 7.11
CA ASN A 120 13.46 4.84 7.43
C ASN A 120 13.62 6.01 8.40
N ILE A 121 14.43 5.86 9.47
CA ILE A 121 14.75 6.96 10.40
C ILE A 121 15.36 8.13 9.65
N LYS A 122 16.33 7.87 8.75
CA LYS A 122 16.94 8.90 7.90
C LYS A 122 15.89 9.64 7.06
N ASN A 123 15.01 8.91 6.36
CA ASN A 123 13.94 9.52 5.57
C ASN A 123 12.96 10.35 6.42
N TYR A 124 12.64 9.90 7.64
CA TYR A 124 11.79 10.67 8.56
C TYR A 124 12.50 11.93 9.08
N ILE A 125 13.80 11.85 9.35
CA ILE A 125 14.62 13.00 9.76
C ILE A 125 14.66 14.04 8.63
N GLU A 126 14.97 13.63 7.40
CA GLU A 126 15.02 14.54 6.24
C GLU A 126 13.67 15.23 6.01
N LYS A 127 12.56 14.50 6.14
CA LYS A 127 11.21 15.11 6.08
C LYS A 127 10.98 16.08 7.23
N LEU A 128 11.33 15.69 8.46
CA LEU A 128 11.16 16.55 9.63
C LEU A 128 11.94 17.86 9.51
N GLU A 129 13.18 17.79 9.00
CA GLU A 129 14.02 18.95 8.73
C GLU A 129 13.38 19.87 7.69
N PHE A 130 12.88 19.33 6.59
CA PHE A 130 12.11 20.10 5.60
C PHE A 130 10.93 20.85 6.26
N TRP A 131 10.10 20.14 7.03
CA TRP A 131 8.94 20.76 7.69
C TRP A 131 9.34 21.86 8.68
N LYS A 132 10.41 21.63 9.46
CA LYS A 132 10.95 22.64 10.39
C LYS A 132 11.53 23.83 9.65
N GLU A 133 12.20 23.61 8.54
CA GLU A 133 12.77 24.68 7.72
C GLU A 133 11.66 25.59 7.18
N ILE A 134 10.62 25.02 6.57
CA ILE A 134 9.47 25.80 6.08
C ILE A 134 8.84 26.60 7.22
N ARG A 135 8.65 25.98 8.39
CA ARG A 135 8.14 26.69 9.58
C ARG A 135 9.06 27.84 10.01
N ASN A 136 10.37 27.62 10.02
CA ASN A 136 11.35 28.64 10.40
C ASN A 136 11.38 29.78 9.39
N MET A 137 11.37 29.49 8.09
CA MET A 137 11.26 30.49 7.03
C MET A 137 10.05 31.39 7.26
N ILE A 138 8.88 30.78 7.50
CA ILE A 138 7.65 31.52 7.77
C ILE A 138 7.80 32.39 9.03
N ASN A 139 8.29 31.82 10.14
CA ASN A 139 8.53 32.58 11.38
C ASN A 139 9.51 33.74 11.19
N SER A 140 10.51 33.59 10.32
CA SER A 140 11.48 34.61 9.93
C SER A 140 10.93 35.64 8.94
N GLY A 141 9.69 35.49 8.49
CA GLY A 141 9.00 36.47 7.63
C GLY A 141 9.04 36.14 6.14
N ALA A 142 9.21 34.87 5.77
CA ALA A 142 9.16 34.45 4.37
C ALA A 142 7.81 34.77 3.70
N THR A 143 7.90 34.98 2.40
CA THR A 143 6.79 35.22 1.48
C THR A 143 6.21 33.92 0.92
N GLY A 144 5.03 33.99 0.30
CA GLY A 144 4.42 32.86 -0.40
C GLY A 144 5.33 32.33 -1.52
N THR A 145 5.90 33.24 -2.31
CA THR A 145 6.83 32.91 -3.40
C THR A 145 8.09 32.17 -2.90
N GLU A 146 8.66 32.61 -1.78
CA GLU A 146 9.87 31.98 -1.22
C GLU A 146 9.61 30.56 -0.72
N VAL A 147 8.46 30.32 -0.09
CA VAL A 147 8.06 28.97 0.36
C VAL A 147 7.82 28.05 -0.85
N LEU A 148 7.16 28.55 -1.90
CA LEU A 148 6.93 27.78 -3.14
C LEU A 148 8.24 27.42 -3.83
N LYS A 149 9.17 28.37 -4.00
CA LYS A 149 10.51 28.09 -4.52
C LYS A 149 11.22 27.03 -3.70
N ARG A 150 11.05 27.04 -2.37
CA ARG A 150 11.65 26.03 -1.52
C ARG A 150 11.08 24.63 -1.77
N TYR A 151 9.78 24.50 -2.10
CA TYR A 151 9.17 23.21 -2.44
C TYR A 151 9.77 22.57 -3.70
N GLU A 152 10.30 23.36 -4.62
CA GLU A 152 10.93 22.85 -5.86
C GLU A 152 12.29 22.19 -5.60
N ILE A 153 12.98 22.62 -4.55
CA ILE A 153 14.31 22.08 -4.18
C ILE A 153 14.18 20.70 -3.52
N TYR A 154 13.02 20.38 -2.93
CA TYR A 154 12.78 19.11 -2.26
C TYR A 154 12.03 18.10 -3.14
N PRO A 155 12.20 16.79 -2.90
CA PRO A 155 11.41 15.76 -3.57
C PRO A 155 9.91 16.04 -3.44
N ARG A 156 9.14 15.91 -4.54
CA ARG A 156 7.71 16.26 -4.59
C ARG A 156 6.86 15.63 -3.48
N HIS A 157 7.25 14.45 -3.00
CA HIS A 157 6.54 13.71 -1.96
C HIS A 157 6.76 14.26 -0.53
N PHE A 158 7.67 15.21 -0.33
CA PHE A 158 7.87 15.90 0.95
C PHE A 158 6.76 16.92 1.17
N ALA A 159 6.47 17.76 0.18
CA ALA A 159 5.44 18.80 0.27
C ALA A 159 4.01 18.28 0.00
N GLY A 160 3.78 16.97 -0.15
CA GLY A 160 2.54 16.42 -0.72
C GLY A 160 1.24 16.95 -0.11
N ILE A 161 1.18 17.09 1.22
CA ILE A 161 0.02 17.65 1.92
C ILE A 161 0.02 19.19 1.99
N LEU A 162 1.18 19.86 1.85
CA LEU A 162 1.21 21.33 1.76
C LEU A 162 0.86 21.85 0.37
N ARG A 163 1.03 21.01 -0.66
CA ARG A 163 0.70 21.40 -2.04
C ARG A 163 -0.78 21.70 -2.25
N THR A 164 -1.65 21.25 -1.34
CA THR A 164 -3.05 21.69 -1.33
C THR A 164 -3.21 23.19 -1.10
N TYR A 165 -2.15 23.87 -0.62
CA TYR A 165 -2.09 25.30 -0.36
C TYR A 165 -1.20 26.05 -1.35
N ASP A 166 -0.73 25.41 -2.43
CA ASP A 166 0.12 26.09 -3.43
C ASP A 166 -0.59 27.36 -3.93
N ARG A 167 -1.89 27.25 -4.24
CA ARG A 167 -2.72 28.39 -4.66
C ARG A 167 -2.81 29.49 -3.60
N THR A 168 -2.92 29.13 -2.32
CA THR A 168 -2.94 30.09 -1.21
C THR A 168 -1.59 30.82 -1.11
N LEU A 169 -0.48 30.11 -1.32
CA LEU A 169 0.86 30.70 -1.30
C LEU A 169 1.10 31.58 -2.55
N GLU A 170 0.59 31.19 -3.71
CA GLU A 170 0.60 32.00 -4.93
C GLU A 170 -0.19 33.30 -4.74
N ASP A 171 -1.38 33.23 -4.14
CA ASP A 171 -2.23 34.39 -3.85
C ASP A 171 -1.57 35.37 -2.87
N ILE A 172 -0.74 34.88 -1.96
CA ILE A 172 0.08 35.70 -1.06
C ILE A 172 1.23 36.35 -1.83
N GLY A 173 1.86 35.61 -2.75
CA GLY A 173 2.97 36.06 -3.57
C GLY A 173 4.11 36.62 -2.72
N GLU A 174 4.46 37.89 -2.95
CA GLU A 174 5.55 38.61 -2.26
C GLU A 174 5.15 39.17 -0.89
N GLN A 175 3.92 38.95 -0.43
CA GLN A 175 3.53 39.34 0.92
C GLN A 175 4.08 38.36 1.95
N GLN A 176 4.47 38.86 3.12
CA GLN A 176 4.91 38.01 4.22
C GLN A 176 3.75 37.16 4.72
N ILE A 177 3.96 35.84 4.83
CA ILE A 177 2.94 34.89 5.28
C ILE A 177 2.44 35.24 6.69
N ASN A 178 3.34 35.70 7.58
CA ASN A 178 2.97 36.12 8.93
C ASN A 178 2.06 37.37 8.96
N ALA A 179 2.23 38.28 8.01
CA ALA A 179 1.37 39.45 7.91
C ALA A 179 -0.06 39.03 7.53
N ARG A 180 -0.18 38.09 6.57
CA ARG A 180 -1.45 37.49 6.18
C ARG A 180 -2.10 36.71 7.32
N PHE A 181 -1.31 35.90 8.04
CA PHE A 181 -1.77 35.15 9.21
C PHE A 181 -2.35 36.07 10.30
N LYS A 182 -1.66 37.16 10.64
CA LYS A 182 -2.14 38.16 11.62
C LYS A 182 -3.40 38.89 11.15
N GLN A 183 -3.58 39.08 9.84
CA GLN A 183 -4.80 39.68 9.29
C GLN A 183 -5.99 38.71 9.39
N GLU A 184 -5.77 37.42 9.12
CA GLU A 184 -6.79 36.37 9.27
C GLU A 184 -7.24 36.21 10.73
N GLU A 185 -6.29 36.20 11.69
CA GLU A 185 -6.61 36.12 13.12
C GLU A 185 -7.49 37.29 13.61
N LYS A 186 -7.29 38.49 13.05
CA LYS A 186 -8.08 39.69 13.40
C LYS A 186 -9.47 39.71 12.76
N THR A 187 -9.64 39.06 11.61
CA THR A 187 -10.86 39.22 10.79
C THR A 187 -11.89 38.10 11.01
N LYS A 188 -11.50 36.92 11.53
CA LYS A 188 -12.40 35.87 12.08
C LYS A 188 -11.59 34.71 12.70
N PRO A 189 -11.77 34.37 13.99
CA PRO A 189 -11.09 33.24 14.61
C PRO A 189 -11.63 31.85 14.18
N GLU A 190 -12.81 31.77 13.56
CA GLU A 190 -13.45 30.50 13.15
C GLU A 190 -13.46 30.28 11.63
N ILE A 191 -12.29 30.31 10.99
CA ILE A 191 -12.20 29.95 9.57
C ILE A 191 -11.55 28.56 9.44
N ASN A 192 -12.38 27.51 9.58
CA ASN A 192 -12.09 26.16 9.08
C ASN A 192 -12.17 26.10 7.55
N ARG A 193 -11.59 27.08 6.85
CA ARG A 193 -11.42 26.96 5.41
C ARG A 193 -10.17 26.15 5.13
N ILE A 194 -10.31 25.20 4.22
CA ILE A 194 -9.24 24.29 3.81
C ILE A 194 -8.08 25.06 3.16
N ASP A 195 -8.31 26.28 2.68
CA ASP A 195 -7.36 27.13 1.96
C ASP A 195 -6.78 28.28 2.80
N SER A 196 -7.02 28.36 4.12
CA SER A 196 -6.48 29.42 4.97
C SER A 196 -5.03 29.20 5.39
N ILE A 197 -4.30 30.29 5.69
CA ILE A 197 -2.93 30.18 6.24
C ILE A 197 -2.94 29.60 7.64
N HIS A 198 -4.03 29.81 8.38
CA HIS A 198 -4.23 29.13 9.66
C HIS A 198 -4.28 27.60 9.52
N SER A 199 -5.03 27.10 8.52
CA SER A 199 -5.11 25.67 8.20
C SER A 199 -3.76 25.12 7.74
N PHE A 200 -3.05 25.87 6.89
CA PHE A 200 -1.68 25.55 6.47
C PHE A 200 -0.73 25.36 7.67
N MET A 201 -0.70 26.34 8.59
CA MET A 201 0.16 26.30 9.77
C MET A 201 -0.20 25.15 10.73
N ASN A 202 -1.49 24.85 10.87
CA ASN A 202 -1.95 23.73 11.68
C ASN A 202 -1.50 22.38 11.10
N ILE A 203 -1.66 22.16 9.80
CA ILE A 203 -1.17 20.95 9.13
C ILE A 203 0.35 20.84 9.26
N LEU A 204 1.08 21.93 9.03
CA LEU A 204 2.53 21.97 9.18
C LEU A 204 2.97 21.51 10.59
N ASN A 205 2.35 22.05 11.63
CA ASN A 205 2.65 21.68 13.02
C ASN A 205 2.26 20.23 13.33
N GLN A 206 1.13 19.75 12.82
CA GLN A 206 0.70 18.35 12.97
C GLN A 206 1.69 17.38 12.31
N GLN A 207 2.18 17.70 11.11
CA GLN A 207 3.18 16.89 10.41
C GLN A 207 4.51 16.85 11.17
N ILE A 208 4.98 17.98 11.68
CA ILE A 208 6.19 18.04 12.53
C ILE A 208 6.04 17.14 13.76
N LYS A 209 4.90 17.23 14.45
CA LYS A 209 4.60 16.42 15.64
C LYS A 209 4.56 14.93 15.28
N HIS A 210 3.79 14.57 14.26
CA HIS A 210 3.65 13.19 13.81
C HIS A 210 4.99 12.56 13.42
N MET A 211 5.81 13.26 12.62
CA MET A 211 7.13 12.77 12.20
C MET A 211 8.08 12.61 13.41
N SER A 212 8.05 13.55 14.37
CA SER A 212 8.86 13.44 15.59
C SER A 212 8.47 12.21 16.42
N GLU A 213 7.16 11.94 16.57
CA GLU A 213 6.67 10.74 17.27
C GLU A 213 7.04 9.44 16.55
N GLN A 214 7.04 9.42 15.21
CA GLN A 214 7.48 8.25 14.45
C GLN A 214 8.97 7.96 14.64
N ILE A 215 9.81 9.01 14.65
CA ILE A 215 11.25 8.86 14.90
C ILE A 215 11.49 8.30 16.30
N GLU A 216 10.83 8.83 17.32
CA GLU A 216 10.98 8.35 18.70
C GLU A 216 10.54 6.88 18.85
N ARG A 217 9.40 6.50 18.26
CA ARG A 217 8.93 5.10 18.26
C ARG A 217 9.93 4.15 17.59
N LEU A 218 10.56 4.58 16.50
CA LEU A 218 11.54 3.76 15.77
C LEU A 218 12.91 3.70 16.45
N LYS A 219 13.23 4.64 17.35
CA LYS A 219 14.44 4.61 18.18
C LYS A 219 14.30 3.74 19.43
N THR A 220 13.08 3.60 19.97
CA THR A 220 12.80 2.80 21.17
C THR A 220 12.50 1.32 20.89
N THR A 221 12.43 0.91 19.62
CA THR A 221 12.12 -0.46 19.14
C THR A 221 13.28 -1.09 18.40
#